data_AF-A0A3C0BI80-F1
#
_entry.id   AF-A0A3C0BI80-F1
#
_cell.length_a   1.000
_cell.length_b   1.000
_cell.length_c   1.000
_cell.angle_alpha   90.00
_cell.angle_beta   90.00
_cell.angle_gamma   90.00
#
_symmetry.space_group_name_H-M   'P 1'
#
loop_
_entity.id
_entity.type
_entity.pdbx_description
1 polymer ?
#
loop_
_entity_poly.entity_id
_entity_poly.type
_entity_poly.pdbx_seq_one_letter_code
_entity_poly.pdbx_strand_id
1 'polypeptide(L)'
;MKKSFLRMFAAGILFSLCALPAAAQSGTGTTMTSSSRVNWITRQFVSSVALDTKKAGIELPSGRNAATVRMHMKLPLLIKDPLLSLCIDNNSLLGDFILDNTLSFEQITDIIEAGKMTQDVFSSDGLTLSTVNTVNMNEIGRLFIRQKYPYTPQQPIDSVSSRPYTGIIIDARGSLPVQGEYVESSVSPCFFPEIWNE
;
A
#
# COMPACT_ATOMS: atom_id res chain seq x y z
N MET A 1 -63.38 -2.90 16.64
CA MET A 1 -62.69 -3.22 17.91
C MET A 1 -61.63 -4.28 17.64
N LYS A 2 -60.42 -4.09 18.23
CA LYS A 2 -59.16 -4.86 18.08
C LYS A 2 -58.27 -4.38 16.93
N LYS A 3 -56.98 -4.09 17.10
CA LYS A 3 -56.13 -3.64 18.21
C LYS A 3 -54.84 -3.14 17.51
N SER A 4 -54.31 -2.03 17.97
CA SER A 4 -53.04 -1.40 17.57
C SER A 4 -51.86 -2.38 17.63
N PHE A 5 -50.93 -2.31 16.67
CA PHE A 5 -49.51 -2.53 16.94
C PHE A 5 -48.62 -1.66 16.05
N LEU A 6 -48.18 -0.58 16.68
CA LEU A 6 -47.05 0.29 16.36
C LEU A 6 -45.75 -0.52 16.37
N ARG A 7 -44.93 -0.46 15.31
CA ARG A 7 -43.46 -0.57 15.41
C ARG A 7 -42.77 0.32 14.38
N MET A 8 -42.36 1.47 14.90
CA MET A 8 -41.31 2.36 14.44
C MET A 8 -39.97 1.59 14.46
N PHE A 9 -39.19 1.64 13.38
CA PHE A 9 -37.73 1.47 13.48
C PHE A 9 -37.04 2.39 12.48
N ALA A 10 -36.45 3.43 13.03
CA ALA A 10 -35.46 4.28 12.40
C ALA A 10 -34.08 3.62 12.56
N ALA A 11 -33.26 3.70 11.52
CA ALA A 11 -31.78 3.67 11.50
C ALA A 11 -31.41 3.28 10.06
N GLY A 12 -30.57 3.99 9.33
CA GLY A 12 -29.47 4.85 9.73
C GLY A 12 -28.37 4.57 8.72
N ILE A 13 -27.98 5.59 7.98
CA ILE A 13 -26.92 5.59 6.97
C ILE A 13 -25.65 4.94 7.54
N LEU A 14 -25.12 3.93 6.86
CA LEU A 14 -23.74 3.46 7.10
C LEU A 14 -22.96 3.50 5.80
N PHE A 15 -22.20 4.60 5.70
CA PHE A 15 -21.12 4.84 4.77
C PHE A 15 -20.01 3.82 5.08
N SER A 16 -19.83 2.79 4.24
CA SER A 16 -18.75 1.81 4.43
C SER A 16 -17.47 2.34 3.76
N LEU A 17 -16.67 3.02 4.57
CA LEU A 17 -15.31 3.43 4.27
C LEU A 17 -14.42 2.18 4.37
N CYS A 18 -14.05 1.55 3.26
CA CYS A 18 -13.05 0.49 3.28
C CYS A 18 -11.66 1.10 3.44
N ALA A 19 -11.37 1.59 4.64
CA ALA A 19 -10.02 1.81 5.10
C ALA A 19 -9.55 0.48 5.69
N LEU A 20 -8.73 -0.26 4.93
CA LEU A 20 -7.91 -1.33 5.51
C LEU A 20 -7.16 -0.73 6.70
N PRO A 21 -7.35 -1.21 7.94
CA PRO A 21 -6.48 -0.83 9.01
C PRO A 21 -5.10 -1.37 8.65
N ALA A 22 -4.17 -0.47 8.33
CA ALA A 22 -2.76 -0.80 8.36
C ALA A 22 -2.50 -1.46 9.72
N ALA A 23 -2.04 -2.72 9.71
CA ALA A 23 -1.65 -3.40 10.93
C ALA A 23 -0.55 -2.56 11.58
N ALA A 24 -0.91 -1.74 12.57
CA ALA A 24 0.06 -1.12 13.44
C ALA A 24 0.70 -2.28 14.21
N GLN A 25 1.95 -2.63 13.89
CA GLN A 25 2.77 -3.47 14.77
C GLN A 25 2.99 -2.70 16.06
N SER A 26 2.01 -2.79 16.96
CA SER A 26 2.06 -2.25 18.30
C SER A 26 2.35 -3.41 19.23
N GLY A 27 3.61 -3.84 19.27
CA GLY A 27 4.06 -4.64 20.40
C GLY A 27 3.95 -3.77 21.65
N THR A 28 3.17 -4.19 22.63
CA THR A 28 3.11 -3.56 23.95
C THR A 28 4.52 -3.50 24.54
N GLY A 29 5.14 -2.30 24.55
CA GLY A 29 6.54 -2.09 24.94
C GLY A 29 7.50 -1.71 23.82
N THR A 30 7.03 -1.55 22.57
CA THR A 30 7.87 -1.07 21.47
C THR A 30 8.16 0.43 21.61
N THR A 31 9.43 0.79 21.41
CA THR A 31 9.90 2.19 21.45
C THR A 31 9.56 2.95 20.17
N MET A 32 9.19 2.24 19.11
CA MET A 32 8.88 2.78 17.80
C MET A 32 7.59 2.20 17.26
N THR A 33 6.86 3.02 16.51
CA THR A 33 5.65 2.62 15.79
C THR A 33 5.72 3.07 14.34
N SER A 34 5.04 2.33 13.47
CA SER A 34 4.89 2.68 12.06
C SER A 34 3.43 2.51 11.62
N SER A 35 3.03 3.33 10.66
CA SER A 35 1.78 3.17 9.92
C SER A 35 2.05 3.47 8.46
N SER A 36 1.63 2.55 7.59
CA SER A 36 1.90 2.63 6.15
C SER A 36 0.61 2.61 5.35
N ARG A 37 0.60 3.32 4.23
CA ARG A 37 -0.52 3.37 3.30
C ARG A 37 -0.03 3.44 1.87
N VAL A 38 -0.88 2.98 0.97
CA VAL A 38 -0.63 2.99 -0.47
C VAL A 38 -1.58 3.96 -1.13
N ASN A 39 -1.05 4.84 -1.96
CA ASN A 39 -1.84 5.67 -2.86
C ASN A 39 -1.55 5.24 -4.30
N TRP A 40 -2.43 4.43 -4.86
CA TRP A 40 -2.31 3.92 -6.23
C TRP A 40 -2.51 5.01 -7.28
N ILE A 41 -3.25 6.08 -6.97
CA ILE A 41 -3.47 7.22 -7.87
C ILE A 41 -2.17 8.02 -8.04
N THR A 42 -1.52 8.36 -6.92
CA THR A 42 -0.25 9.12 -6.95
C THR A 42 0.98 8.22 -7.06
N ARG A 43 0.80 6.89 -7.03
CA ARG A 43 1.85 5.86 -7.08
C ARG A 43 2.87 6.02 -5.94
N GLN A 44 2.36 6.21 -4.73
CA GLN A 44 3.17 6.45 -3.53
C GLN A 44 2.86 5.44 -2.44
N PHE A 45 3.92 4.83 -1.90
CA PHE A 45 3.88 4.13 -0.63
C PHE A 45 4.37 5.08 0.46
N VAL A 46 3.49 5.40 1.40
CA VAL A 46 3.75 6.43 2.43
C VAL A 46 3.74 5.77 3.79
N SER A 47 4.84 5.93 4.53
CA SER A 47 4.99 5.40 5.88
C SER A 47 5.30 6.51 6.87
N SER A 48 4.46 6.63 7.89
CA SER A 48 4.70 7.47 9.05
C SER A 48 5.37 6.63 10.13
N VAL A 49 6.52 7.07 10.63
CA VAL A 49 7.27 6.39 11.70
C VAL A 49 7.39 7.35 12.89
N ALA A 50 7.22 6.81 14.09
CA ALA A 50 7.35 7.56 15.32
C ALA A 50 8.24 6.81 16.33
N LEU A 51 9.04 7.55 17.09
CA LEU A 51 9.93 7.07 18.15
C LEU A 51 9.57 7.77 19.46
N ASP A 52 9.21 6.99 20.46
CA ASP A 52 9.02 7.44 21.84
C ASP A 52 10.40 7.59 22.51
N THR A 53 10.89 8.82 22.59
CA THR A 53 12.23 9.12 23.10
C THR A 53 12.40 8.77 24.58
N LYS A 54 11.34 8.94 25.38
CA LYS A 54 11.34 8.62 26.80
C LYS A 54 11.47 7.12 27.03
N LYS A 55 10.67 6.30 26.33
CA LYS A 55 10.79 4.84 26.39
C LYS A 55 12.10 4.35 25.78
N ALA A 56 12.65 5.08 24.81
CA ALA A 56 13.93 4.77 24.21
C ALA A 56 15.14 5.15 25.09
N GLY A 57 14.91 5.82 26.23
CA GLY A 57 15.97 6.27 27.14
C GLY A 57 16.83 7.39 26.56
N ILE A 58 16.27 8.20 25.66
CA ILE A 58 16.97 9.29 24.99
C ILE A 58 16.60 10.60 25.67
N GLU A 59 17.60 11.27 26.25
CA GLU A 59 17.44 12.59 26.86
C GLU A 59 17.53 13.69 25.80
N LEU A 60 16.65 14.69 25.88
CA LEU A 60 16.63 15.83 24.97
C LEU A 60 17.11 17.10 25.68
N PRO A 61 17.74 18.05 24.97
CA PRO A 61 17.97 18.07 23.52
C PRO A 61 19.23 17.32 23.05
N SER A 62 20.11 16.90 23.97
CA SER A 62 21.43 16.31 23.67
C SER A 62 21.35 15.04 22.82
N GLY A 63 20.35 14.19 23.05
CA GLY A 63 20.12 12.94 22.34
C GLY A 63 19.35 13.07 21.02
N ARG A 64 19.03 14.27 20.55
CA ARG A 64 18.25 14.49 19.32
C ARG A 64 18.83 13.76 18.11
N ASN A 65 20.14 13.92 17.86
CA ASN A 65 20.78 13.29 16.71
C ASN A 65 20.77 11.75 16.85
N ALA A 66 20.95 11.23 18.06
CA ALA A 66 20.88 9.80 18.31
C ALA A 66 19.47 9.25 18.06
N ALA A 67 18.42 10.00 18.42
CA ALA A 67 17.03 9.64 18.13
C ALA A 67 16.76 9.59 16.62
N THR A 68 17.18 10.61 15.87
CA THR A 68 17.04 10.66 14.40
C THR A 68 17.75 9.47 13.74
N VAL A 69 19.03 9.26 14.04
CA VAL A 69 19.82 8.17 13.45
C VAL A 69 19.20 6.81 13.79
N ARG A 70 18.80 6.60 15.05
CA ARG A 70 18.14 5.36 15.47
C ARG A 70 16.84 5.11 14.73
N MET A 71 16.03 6.16 14.55
CA MET A 71 14.76 6.07 13.82
C MET A 71 15.00 5.67 12.37
N HIS A 72 15.93 6.33 11.69
CA HIS A 72 16.24 6.07 10.28
C HIS A 72 16.82 4.66 10.08
N MET A 73 17.75 4.23 10.93
CA MET A 73 18.33 2.88 10.89
C MET A 73 17.31 1.75 11.07
N LYS A 74 16.21 2.01 11.78
CA LYS A 74 15.14 1.02 12.02
C LYS A 74 13.97 1.14 11.05
N LEU A 75 13.94 2.19 10.24
CA LEU A 75 12.83 2.49 9.35
C LEU A 75 12.54 1.36 8.35
N PRO A 76 13.53 0.78 7.62
CA PRO A 76 13.25 -0.29 6.66
C PRO A 76 12.59 -1.50 7.33
N LEU A 77 13.04 -1.89 8.52
CA LEU A 77 12.48 -3.01 9.26
C LEU A 77 11.02 -2.76 9.66
N LEU A 78 10.68 -1.53 10.07
CA LEU A 78 9.34 -1.16 10.55
C LEU A 78 8.30 -1.06 9.43
N ILE A 79 8.72 -0.84 8.19
CA ILE A 79 7.80 -0.66 7.06
C ILE A 79 7.86 -1.81 6.06
N LYS A 80 8.75 -2.79 6.30
CA LYS A 80 8.94 -3.97 5.45
C LYS A 80 7.64 -4.71 5.20
N ASP A 81 6.96 -5.14 6.26
CA ASP A 81 5.80 -6.04 6.14
C ASP A 81 4.65 -5.43 5.31
N PRO A 82 4.20 -4.18 5.53
CA PRO A 82 3.18 -3.58 4.66
C PRO A 82 3.66 -3.34 3.23
N LEU A 83 4.96 -3.20 2.99
CA LEU A 83 5.51 -3.12 1.65
C LEU A 83 5.48 -4.48 0.95
N LEU A 84 5.85 -5.56 1.66
CA LEU A 84 5.84 -6.92 1.11
C LEU A 84 4.43 -7.43 0.82
N SER A 85 3.39 -6.88 1.46
CA SER A 85 1.99 -7.21 1.18
C SER A 85 1.41 -6.52 -0.07
N LEU A 86 2.20 -5.75 -0.82
CA LEU A 86 1.72 -5.12 -2.05
C LEU A 86 1.49 -6.17 -3.14
N CYS A 87 0.31 -6.16 -3.77
CA CYS A 87 -0.03 -7.05 -4.86
C CYS A 87 0.75 -6.70 -6.14
N ILE A 88 1.50 -7.65 -6.68
CA ILE A 88 2.21 -7.50 -7.95
C ILE A 88 1.27 -7.76 -9.12
N ASP A 89 0.55 -8.88 -9.07
CA ASP A 89 -0.42 -9.33 -10.07
C ASP A 89 -1.65 -9.96 -9.39
N ASN A 90 -2.38 -10.83 -10.08
CA ASN A 90 -3.55 -11.52 -9.56
C ASN A 90 -3.24 -12.61 -8.51
N ASN A 91 -2.01 -13.14 -8.48
CA ASN A 91 -1.67 -14.34 -7.72
C ASN A 91 -0.49 -14.14 -6.75
N SER A 92 0.25 -13.03 -6.89
CA SER A 92 1.54 -12.85 -6.21
C SER A 92 1.61 -11.51 -5.48
N LEU A 93 2.20 -11.54 -4.29
CA LEU A 93 2.58 -10.38 -3.50
C LEU A 93 4.07 -10.08 -3.69
N LEU A 94 4.50 -8.85 -3.38
CA LEU A 94 5.91 -8.47 -3.43
C LEU A 94 6.78 -9.39 -2.56
N GLY A 95 6.25 -9.84 -1.41
CA GLY A 95 6.91 -10.77 -0.51
C GLY A 95 7.22 -12.13 -1.14
N ASP A 96 6.39 -12.62 -2.05
CA ASP A 96 6.57 -13.94 -2.67
C ASP A 96 7.84 -13.97 -3.52
N PHE A 97 8.16 -12.86 -4.18
CA PHE A 97 9.39 -12.68 -4.97
C PHE A 97 10.67 -12.53 -4.14
N ILE A 98 10.53 -12.30 -2.83
CA ILE A 98 11.66 -12.38 -1.92
C ILE A 98 11.87 -13.82 -1.45
N LEU A 99 10.77 -14.55 -1.23
CA LEU A 99 10.80 -15.95 -0.82
C LEU A 99 11.37 -16.87 -1.91
N ASP A 100 11.10 -16.59 -3.18
CA ASP A 100 11.61 -17.35 -4.32
C ASP A 100 13.04 -16.93 -4.78
N ASN A 101 13.64 -15.93 -4.12
CA ASN A 101 14.93 -15.30 -4.45
C ASN A 101 14.99 -14.58 -5.80
N THR A 102 13.85 -14.20 -6.39
CA THR A 102 13.78 -13.35 -7.58
C THR A 102 14.25 -11.93 -7.27
N LEU A 103 13.94 -11.45 -6.07
CA LEU A 103 14.37 -10.17 -5.51
C LEU A 103 15.10 -10.39 -4.18
N SER A 104 16.05 -9.52 -3.89
CA SER A 104 16.74 -9.50 -2.60
C SER A 104 16.10 -8.51 -1.63
N PHE A 105 16.22 -8.79 -0.32
CA PHE A 105 15.83 -7.82 0.70
C PHE A 105 16.62 -6.50 0.61
N GLU A 106 17.89 -6.57 0.19
CA GLU A 106 18.75 -5.40 0.00
C GLU A 106 18.15 -4.42 -1.02
N GLN A 107 17.71 -4.91 -2.19
CA GLN A 107 17.05 -4.06 -3.19
C GLN A 107 15.79 -3.36 -2.65
N ILE A 108 15.05 -4.01 -1.76
CA ILE A 108 13.87 -3.41 -1.12
C ILE A 108 14.27 -2.35 -0.11
N THR A 109 15.29 -2.63 0.71
CA THR A 109 15.85 -1.67 1.66
C THR A 109 16.41 -0.44 0.94
N ASP A 110 17.15 -0.62 -0.15
CA ASP A 110 17.69 0.49 -0.96
C ASP A 110 16.58 1.41 -1.49
N ILE A 111 15.47 0.83 -1.98
CA ILE A 111 14.31 1.61 -2.44
C ILE A 111 13.66 2.39 -1.29
N ILE A 112 13.59 1.80 -0.10
CA ILE A 112 13.05 2.46 1.09
C ILE A 112 13.93 3.65 1.48
N GLU A 113 15.25 3.46 1.52
CA GLU A 113 16.24 4.46 1.92
C GLU A 113 16.39 5.58 0.88
N ALA A 114 16.26 5.27 -0.40
CA ALA A 114 16.19 6.26 -1.48
C ALA A 114 14.86 7.03 -1.52
N GLY A 115 13.89 6.64 -0.68
CA GLY A 115 12.61 7.31 -0.53
C GLY A 115 12.75 8.77 -0.07
N LYS A 116 11.74 9.59 -0.37
CA LYS A 116 11.70 10.97 0.10
C LYS A 116 11.28 11.00 1.56
N MET A 117 12.14 11.48 2.43
CA MET A 117 11.83 11.70 3.85
C MET A 117 11.47 13.16 4.13
N THR A 118 10.49 13.38 4.99
CA THR A 118 10.25 14.70 5.58
C THR A 118 11.31 15.00 6.65
N GLN A 119 11.41 16.27 7.04
CA GLN A 119 12.19 16.62 8.21
C GLN A 119 11.63 15.91 9.46
N ASP A 120 12.53 15.50 10.36
CA ASP A 120 12.12 14.92 11.63
C ASP A 120 11.56 16.01 12.56
N VAL A 121 10.36 15.78 13.07
CA VAL A 121 9.62 16.74 13.90
C VAL A 121 9.26 16.10 15.23
N PHE A 122 9.51 16.84 16.32
CA PHE A 122 9.04 16.47 17.64
C PHE A 122 7.58 16.88 17.83
N SER A 123 6.84 16.05 18.54
CA SER A 123 5.54 16.42 19.10
C SER A 123 5.65 17.62 20.03
N SER A 124 4.54 18.31 20.26
CA SER A 124 4.50 19.49 21.12
C SER A 124 4.92 19.22 22.57
N ASP A 125 4.72 17.99 23.05
CA ASP A 125 5.18 17.52 24.36
C ASP A 125 6.68 17.13 24.38
N GLY A 126 7.35 17.14 23.23
CA GLY A 126 8.76 16.78 23.08
C GLY A 126 9.07 15.29 23.26
N LEU A 127 8.07 14.43 23.45
CA LEU A 127 8.30 13.02 23.80
C LEU A 127 8.44 12.12 22.58
N THR A 128 7.84 12.51 21.45
CA THR A 128 7.79 11.68 20.25
C THR A 128 8.50 12.37 19.10
N LEU A 129 9.47 11.69 18.50
CA LEU A 129 10.09 12.10 17.24
C LEU A 129 9.36 11.39 16.09
N SER A 130 8.99 12.12 15.04
CA SER A 130 8.25 11.57 13.90
C SER A 130 8.87 11.96 12.57
N THR A 131 8.72 11.07 11.58
CA THR A 131 9.12 11.30 10.20
C THR A 131 8.17 10.59 9.25
N VAL A 132 8.07 11.07 8.02
CA VAL A 132 7.30 10.44 6.95
C VAL A 132 8.26 10.08 5.83
N ASN A 133 8.30 8.79 5.49
CA ASN A 133 8.97 8.30 4.30
C ASN A 133 7.97 8.09 3.16
N THR A 134 8.33 8.53 1.96
CA THR A 134 7.53 8.34 0.74
C THR A 134 8.36 7.65 -0.33
N VAL A 135 7.98 6.43 -0.66
CA VAL A 135 8.57 5.62 -1.72
C VAL A 135 7.72 5.77 -2.98
N ASN A 136 8.38 6.01 -4.12
CA ASN A 136 7.73 5.99 -5.42
C ASN A 136 7.52 4.53 -5.86
N MET A 137 6.27 4.12 -6.06
CA MET A 137 5.94 2.75 -6.42
C MET A 137 6.52 2.35 -7.79
N ASN A 138 6.75 3.29 -8.71
CA ASN A 138 7.38 2.95 -10.00
C ASN A 138 8.79 2.38 -9.82
N GLU A 139 9.52 2.74 -8.76
CA GLU A 139 10.85 2.19 -8.48
C GLU A 139 10.77 0.70 -8.11
N ILE A 140 9.70 0.30 -7.42
CA ILE A 140 9.39 -1.11 -7.10
C ILE A 140 8.98 -1.84 -8.39
N GLY A 141 8.04 -1.28 -9.14
CA GLY A 141 7.57 -1.89 -10.40
C GLY A 141 8.70 -2.11 -11.40
N ARG A 142 9.68 -1.19 -11.47
CA ARG A 142 10.84 -1.33 -12.35
C ARG A 142 11.66 -2.60 -12.09
N LEU A 143 11.69 -3.13 -10.87
CA LEU A 143 12.42 -4.36 -10.53
C LEU A 143 11.89 -5.60 -11.30
N PHE A 144 10.63 -5.56 -11.72
CA PHE A 144 9.96 -6.66 -12.42
C PHE A 144 10.03 -6.56 -13.94
N ILE A 145 10.40 -5.40 -14.49
CA ILE A 145 10.44 -5.18 -15.93
C ILE A 145 11.76 -5.71 -16.49
N ARG A 146 11.74 -6.97 -16.95
CA ARG A 146 12.92 -7.64 -17.57
C ARG A 146 12.96 -7.54 -19.09
N GLN A 147 11.80 -7.34 -19.70
CA GLN A 147 11.63 -7.29 -21.15
C GLN A 147 12.29 -6.05 -21.76
N LYS A 148 13.02 -6.25 -22.86
CA LYS A 148 13.65 -5.16 -23.62
C LYS A 148 12.74 -4.57 -24.70
N TYR A 149 11.81 -5.38 -25.22
CA TYR A 149 10.91 -5.03 -26.31
C TYR A 149 9.49 -5.50 -25.99
N PRO A 150 8.45 -4.72 -26.34
CA PRO A 150 7.08 -5.15 -26.20
C PRO A 150 6.76 -6.26 -27.21
N TYR A 151 6.07 -7.30 -26.76
CA TYR A 151 5.50 -8.29 -27.67
C TYR A 151 4.33 -7.69 -28.45
N THR A 152 4.22 -8.03 -29.74
CA THR A 152 3.07 -7.65 -30.57
C THR A 152 2.21 -8.89 -30.78
N PRO A 153 0.99 -8.95 -30.21
CA PRO A 153 0.11 -10.10 -30.39
C PRO A 153 -0.30 -10.26 -31.85
N GLN A 154 -0.53 -11.49 -32.26
CA GLN A 154 -1.09 -11.79 -33.58
C GLN A 154 -2.47 -11.16 -33.71
N GLN A 155 -2.71 -10.43 -34.78
CA GLN A 155 -4.01 -9.83 -35.04
C GLN A 155 -5.01 -10.94 -35.43
N PRO A 156 -6.24 -10.91 -34.88
CA PRO A 156 -7.30 -11.80 -35.31
C PRO A 156 -7.54 -11.68 -36.83
N ILE A 157 -7.90 -12.80 -37.46
CA ILE A 157 -8.21 -12.85 -38.90
C ILE A 157 -9.44 -11.97 -39.21
N ASP A 158 -10.39 -11.92 -38.27
CA ASP A 158 -11.60 -11.12 -38.40
C ASP A 158 -11.33 -9.69 -37.92
N SER A 159 -11.40 -8.73 -38.85
CA SER A 159 -11.33 -7.30 -38.53
C SER A 159 -12.71 -6.67 -38.59
N VAL A 160 -13.15 -6.09 -37.48
CA VAL A 160 -14.33 -5.20 -37.47
C VAL A 160 -13.86 -3.77 -37.69
N SER A 161 -14.60 -2.98 -38.47
CA SER A 161 -14.30 -1.57 -38.69
C SER A 161 -14.23 -0.82 -37.35
N SER A 162 -13.09 -0.21 -37.07
CA SER A 162 -12.84 0.53 -35.82
C SER A 162 -12.39 1.97 -36.12
N ARG A 163 -12.36 2.80 -35.07
CA ARG A 163 -11.82 4.17 -35.12
C ARG A 163 -10.49 4.22 -34.37
N PRO A 164 -9.58 5.12 -34.74
CA PRO A 164 -8.42 5.39 -33.91
C PRO A 164 -8.84 6.05 -32.60
N TYR A 165 -8.33 5.53 -31.48
CA TYR A 165 -8.49 6.09 -30.15
C TYR A 165 -7.12 6.46 -29.56
N THR A 166 -7.10 7.41 -28.63
CA THR A 166 -5.86 7.87 -27.96
C THR A 166 -5.50 7.05 -26.71
N GLY A 167 -6.37 6.14 -26.28
CA GLY A 167 -6.18 5.34 -25.09
C GLY A 167 -7.39 4.47 -24.77
N ILE A 168 -7.27 3.71 -23.68
CA ILE A 168 -8.28 2.78 -23.17
C ILE A 168 -8.69 3.24 -21.78
N ILE A 169 -10.00 3.28 -21.50
CA ILE A 169 -10.55 3.51 -20.16
C ILE A 169 -11.34 2.27 -19.78
N ILE A 170 -10.97 1.65 -18.66
CA ILE A 170 -11.69 0.50 -18.09
C ILE A 170 -12.45 0.99 -16.87
N ASP A 171 -13.78 0.89 -16.89
CA ASP A 171 -14.61 1.14 -15.71
C ASP A 171 -14.80 -0.16 -14.94
N ALA A 172 -13.96 -0.36 -13.92
CA ALA A 172 -13.98 -1.53 -13.05
C ALA A 172 -14.48 -1.20 -11.63
N ARG A 173 -15.36 -0.20 -11.50
CA ARG A 173 -15.93 0.20 -10.21
C ARG A 173 -17.07 -0.74 -9.79
N GLY A 174 -17.26 -0.87 -8.48
CA GLY A 174 -18.35 -1.65 -7.92
C GLY A 174 -18.01 -3.13 -7.74
N SER A 175 -19.06 -3.95 -7.79
CA SER A 175 -19.00 -5.41 -7.64
C SER A 175 -19.05 -6.01 -9.04
N LEU A 176 -18.07 -6.87 -9.36
CA LEU A 176 -17.96 -7.57 -10.64
C LEU A 176 -17.99 -9.08 -10.39
N PRO A 177 -18.57 -9.88 -11.31
CA PRO A 177 -18.54 -11.33 -11.21
C PRO A 177 -17.10 -11.85 -11.27
N VAL A 178 -16.75 -12.76 -10.35
CA VAL A 178 -15.44 -13.41 -10.36
C VAL A 178 -15.45 -14.54 -11.38
N GLN A 179 -14.54 -14.49 -12.35
CA GLN A 179 -14.46 -15.48 -13.42
C GLN A 179 -14.27 -16.89 -12.85
N GLY A 180 -15.13 -17.83 -13.25
CA GLY A 180 -15.08 -19.21 -12.79
C GLY A 180 -15.70 -19.47 -11.42
N GLU A 181 -16.27 -18.45 -10.77
CA GLU A 181 -16.93 -18.56 -9.47
C GLU A 181 -18.36 -18.03 -9.50
N TYR A 182 -19.14 -18.34 -8.45
CA TYR A 182 -20.52 -17.87 -8.27
C TYR A 182 -20.62 -16.68 -7.31
N VAL A 183 -19.53 -15.92 -7.17
CA VAL A 183 -19.44 -14.77 -6.27
C VAL A 183 -19.09 -13.51 -7.05
N GLU A 184 -19.42 -12.38 -6.46
CA GLU A 184 -18.97 -11.07 -6.95
C GLU A 184 -17.95 -10.47 -5.98
N SER A 185 -17.03 -9.66 -6.51
CA SER A 185 -15.99 -8.99 -5.75
C SER A 185 -15.64 -7.64 -6.37
N SER A 186 -14.93 -6.80 -5.62
CA SER A 186 -14.37 -5.56 -6.14
C SER A 186 -12.95 -5.76 -6.65
N VAL A 187 -12.58 -5.00 -7.68
CA VAL A 187 -11.23 -5.02 -8.23
C VAL A 187 -10.26 -4.34 -7.26
N SER A 188 -9.15 -5.00 -6.99
CA SER A 188 -8.04 -4.44 -6.22
C SER A 188 -6.91 -4.01 -7.15
N PRO A 189 -6.31 -2.83 -6.94
CA PRO A 189 -5.17 -2.38 -7.73
C PRO A 189 -3.92 -3.21 -7.42
N CYS A 190 -3.11 -3.46 -8.45
CA CYS A 190 -1.81 -4.13 -8.39
C CYS A 190 -0.82 -3.47 -9.36
N PHE A 191 0.45 -3.89 -9.35
CA PHE A 191 1.47 -3.33 -10.23
C PHE A 191 1.27 -3.66 -11.71
N PHE A 192 0.86 -4.90 -12.00
CA PHE A 192 0.74 -5.44 -13.35
C PHE A 192 -0.63 -6.12 -13.52
N PRO A 193 -1.72 -5.33 -13.67
CA PRO A 193 -3.03 -5.89 -13.95
C PRO A 193 -3.11 -6.45 -15.37
N GLU A 194 -3.89 -7.50 -15.54
CA GLU A 194 -4.19 -8.11 -16.84
C GLU A 194 -5.64 -7.82 -17.24
N ILE A 195 -5.88 -7.71 -18.54
CA ILE A 195 -7.21 -7.50 -19.12
C ILE A 195 -7.56 -8.73 -19.95
N TRP A 196 -8.70 -9.32 -19.64
CA TRP A 196 -9.22 -10.50 -20.31
C TRP A 196 -10.44 -10.12 -21.15
N ASN A 197 -10.64 -10.85 -22.25
CA ASN A 197 -11.92 -10.88 -22.94
C ASN A 197 -12.83 -11.95 -22.32
N GLU A 198 -14.13 -11.86 -22.62
CA GLU A 198 -15.14 -12.86 -22.26
C GLU A 198 -14.93 -14.19 -23.00
#